data_AF-A0A1H0AZJ9-F1
#
_entry.id   AF-A0A1H0AZJ9-F1
#
_cell.length_a   1.000
_cell.length_b   1.000
_cell.length_c   1.000
_cell.angle_alpha   90.00
_cell.angle_beta   90.00
_cell.angle_gamma   90.00
#
_symmetry.space_group_name_H-M   'P 1'
#
loop_
_entity.id
_entity.type
_entity.pdbx_description
1 polymer ?
#
loop_
_entity_poly.entity_id
_entity_poly.type
_entity_poly.pdbx_seq_one_letter_code
_entity_poly.pdbx_strand_id
1 'polypeptide(L)'
;MIRKKRFQLTPLNNWLVSVPLPVGDPQYSLRLWREDRSALAAPFKDEVLAYFDEAFEDARKCLREGFEDDLCSFADPAVDPAANFPGLLHRVTQQGYLGEALGALAVEHWGAGGHNDWQVPAMLFRFHSAELQHLASINDRIARGVPFNQDATPEMRPGRTGDDALAFRMDDEGVISDVLVIEAKCLGANNNGTIAEAHEKLSTPLLKNSGFRELINILDKYDTGEAQKWRAALLELWRSGHMTVSRYDCVSYGVGAQPKRPKTRESWMDPLKSHSSYTLKYPLVGLEYQFLDLAGVVDSIFRGK
;
A
#
# COMPACT_ATOMS: atom_id res chain seq x y z
N MET A 1 2.45 -15.67 1.02
CA MET A 1 2.25 -15.54 2.47
C MET A 1 1.12 -14.57 2.51
N ILE A 2 0.09 -14.90 3.27
CA ILE A 2 -1.04 -14.00 3.42
C ILE A 2 -0.73 -13.07 4.57
N ARG A 3 -1.02 -11.79 4.39
CA ARG A 3 -0.79 -10.76 5.40
C ARG A 3 -1.66 -11.00 6.62
N LYS A 4 -1.04 -11.28 7.77
CA LYS A 4 -1.72 -11.61 9.03
C LYS A 4 -1.51 -10.56 10.11
N LYS A 5 -0.49 -9.71 9.99
CA LYS A 5 -0.24 -8.67 10.98
C LYS A 5 -1.41 -7.70 10.97
N ARG A 6 -1.96 -7.47 12.16
CA ARG A 6 -3.02 -6.51 12.46
C ARG A 6 -2.63 -5.76 13.72
N PHE A 7 -3.00 -4.50 13.78
CA PHE A 7 -2.78 -3.64 14.92
C PHE A 7 -3.92 -3.73 15.92
N GLN A 8 -3.60 -3.47 17.18
CA GLN A 8 -4.62 -3.03 18.13
C GLN A 8 -5.08 -1.63 17.74
N LEU A 9 -6.40 -1.39 17.77
CA LEU A 9 -6.96 -0.11 17.33
C LEU A 9 -6.53 1.06 18.21
N THR A 10 -6.38 0.86 19.52
CA THR A 10 -6.00 1.94 20.44
C THR A 10 -4.66 2.59 20.09
N PRO A 11 -3.53 1.87 20.00
CA PRO A 11 -2.26 2.51 19.64
C PRO A 11 -2.26 3.04 18.19
N LEU A 12 -2.96 2.37 17.27
CA LEU A 12 -3.12 2.85 15.91
C LEU A 12 -3.86 4.20 15.85
N ASN A 13 -4.94 4.36 16.63
CA ASN A 13 -5.69 5.61 16.74
C ASN A 13 -4.92 6.72 17.48
N ASN A 14 -3.95 6.35 18.32
CA ASN A 14 -3.04 7.31 18.94
C ASN A 14 -2.02 7.85 17.92
N TRP A 15 -1.55 7.02 16.99
CA TRP A 15 -0.61 7.45 15.92
C TRP A 15 -1.31 8.19 14.80
N LEU A 16 -2.42 7.65 14.30
CA LEU A 16 -3.21 8.24 13.23
C LEU A 16 -4.51 8.78 13.83
N VAL A 17 -4.48 10.05 14.21
CA VAL A 17 -5.57 10.72 14.93
C VAL A 17 -6.62 11.20 13.93
N SER A 18 -7.83 10.66 14.05
CA SER A 18 -8.95 11.01 13.17
C SER A 18 -9.33 12.48 13.32
N VAL A 19 -9.49 13.17 12.19
CA VAL A 19 -10.03 14.53 12.12
C VAL A 19 -11.48 14.47 11.64
N PRO A 20 -12.44 14.99 12.42
CA PRO A 20 -13.83 15.04 11.99
C PRO A 20 -13.99 15.88 10.72
N LEU A 21 -14.70 15.33 9.74
CA LEU A 21 -15.06 15.99 8.50
C LEU A 21 -16.58 16.03 8.36
N PRO A 22 -17.13 17.02 7.63
CA PRO A 22 -18.55 17.02 7.33
C PRO A 22 -18.90 15.82 6.44
N VAL A 23 -20.06 15.22 6.68
CA VAL A 23 -20.58 14.12 5.86
C VAL A 23 -21.36 14.69 4.69
N GLY A 24 -21.03 14.24 3.48
CA GLY A 24 -21.69 14.66 2.24
C GLY A 24 -22.46 13.53 1.57
N ASP A 25 -22.09 13.27 0.32
CA ASP A 25 -22.71 12.32 -0.60
C ASP A 25 -22.80 10.88 -0.03
N PRO A 26 -23.95 10.20 -0.08
CA PRO A 26 -24.08 8.82 0.41
C PRO A 26 -23.21 7.79 -0.35
N GLN A 27 -22.77 8.09 -1.58
CA GLN A 27 -21.87 7.26 -2.38
C GLN A 27 -20.39 7.62 -2.20
N TYR A 28 -20.07 8.68 -1.45
CA TYR A 28 -18.70 9.10 -1.23
C TYR A 28 -18.43 9.45 0.23
N SER A 29 -17.41 8.81 0.80
CA SER A 29 -16.96 9.12 2.15
C SER A 29 -15.50 9.51 2.14
N LEU A 30 -15.12 10.46 3.00
CA LEU A 30 -13.73 10.86 3.21
C LEU A 30 -13.37 10.72 4.68
N ARG A 31 -12.26 10.03 4.95
CA ARG A 31 -11.64 9.97 6.28
C ARG A 31 -10.30 10.67 6.22
N LEU A 32 -10.01 11.44 7.27
CA LEU A 32 -8.77 12.18 7.40
C LEU A 32 -8.11 11.81 8.73
N TRP A 33 -6.81 11.52 8.67
CA TRP A 33 -5.97 11.32 9.83
C TRP A 33 -4.79 12.28 9.83
N ARG A 34 -4.43 12.74 11.03
CA ARG A 34 -3.18 13.46 11.29
C ARG A 34 -2.25 12.58 12.09
N GLU A 35 -0.98 12.59 11.71
CA GLU A 35 0.04 11.91 12.47
C GLU A 35 0.28 12.61 13.82
N ASP A 36 0.23 11.84 14.90
CA ASP A 36 0.95 12.15 16.13
C ASP A 36 2.24 11.32 16.19
N ARG A 37 3.37 11.96 15.88
CA ARG A 37 4.69 11.31 15.88
C ARG A 37 5.06 10.73 17.25
N SER A 38 4.59 11.32 18.34
CA SER A 38 4.97 10.87 19.68
C SER A 38 4.40 9.48 20.00
N ALA A 39 3.28 9.11 19.38
CA ALA A 39 2.68 7.79 19.50
C ALA A 39 3.43 6.70 18.72
N LEU A 40 4.27 7.07 17.73
CA LEU A 40 5.15 6.13 17.01
C LEU A 40 6.42 5.84 17.82
N ALA A 41 6.25 5.31 19.03
CA ALA A 41 7.30 4.95 19.96
C ALA A 41 7.20 3.46 20.36
N ALA A 42 8.27 2.89 20.91
CA ALA A 42 8.25 1.51 21.41
C ALA A 42 7.21 1.35 22.54
N PRO A 43 6.46 0.23 22.60
CA PRO A 43 6.56 -0.95 21.73
C PRO A 43 5.79 -0.84 20.41
N PHE A 44 4.90 0.14 20.25
CA PHE A 44 4.05 0.25 19.06
C PHE A 44 4.86 0.44 17.76
N LYS A 45 5.98 1.16 17.81
CA LYS A 45 6.91 1.28 16.67
C LYS A 45 7.33 -0.09 16.14
N ASP A 46 7.61 -1.07 17.00
CA ASP A 46 8.04 -2.41 16.58
C ASP A 46 6.91 -3.17 15.89
N GLU A 47 5.66 -2.98 16.33
CA GLU A 47 4.48 -3.51 15.64
C GLU A 47 4.33 -2.90 14.25
N VAL A 48 4.53 -1.58 14.13
CA VAL A 48 4.49 -0.88 12.84
C VAL A 48 5.56 -1.43 11.91
N LEU A 49 6.81 -1.53 12.38
CA LEU A 49 7.89 -2.13 11.59
C LEU A 49 7.56 -3.55 11.16
N ALA A 50 7.03 -4.40 12.04
CA ALA A 50 6.66 -5.77 11.71
C ALA A 50 5.53 -5.87 10.66
N TYR A 51 4.56 -4.93 10.68
CA TYR A 51 3.49 -4.87 9.69
C TYR A 51 4.02 -4.51 8.30
N PHE A 52 4.87 -3.49 8.21
CA PHE A 52 5.50 -3.10 6.94
C PHE A 52 6.47 -4.18 6.46
N ASP A 53 7.20 -4.81 7.38
CA ASP A 53 8.10 -5.91 7.05
C ASP A 53 7.34 -7.10 6.42
N GLU A 54 6.20 -7.51 7.01
CA GLU A 54 5.33 -8.54 6.43
C GLU A 54 4.86 -8.16 5.01
N ALA A 55 4.56 -6.88 4.78
CA ALA A 55 4.11 -6.39 3.48
C ALA A 55 5.16 -6.55 2.36
N PHE A 56 6.46 -6.54 2.68
CA PHE A 56 7.56 -6.69 1.72
C PHE A 56 8.08 -8.12 1.56
N GLU A 57 7.67 -9.04 2.42
CA GLU A 57 8.28 -10.36 2.49
C GLU A 57 8.14 -11.17 1.19
N ASP A 58 7.01 -11.05 0.49
CA ASP A 58 6.85 -11.68 -0.83
C ASP A 58 7.79 -11.09 -1.88
N ALA A 59 8.04 -9.77 -1.87
CA ALA A 59 9.01 -9.14 -2.77
C ALA A 59 10.44 -9.59 -2.45
N ARG A 60 10.80 -9.74 -1.17
CA ARG A 60 12.11 -10.28 -0.76
C ARG A 60 12.27 -11.74 -1.17
N LYS A 61 11.24 -12.57 -0.98
CA LYS A 61 11.23 -13.95 -1.46
C LYS A 61 11.45 -13.97 -2.98
N CYS A 62 10.73 -13.13 -3.73
CA CYS A 62 10.90 -13.01 -5.18
C CYS A 62 12.33 -12.64 -5.61
N LEU A 63 13.03 -11.79 -4.84
CA LEU A 63 14.42 -11.43 -5.12
C LEU A 63 15.40 -12.59 -4.87
N ARG A 64 15.09 -13.46 -3.91
CA ARG A 64 15.88 -14.63 -3.55
C ARG A 64 15.58 -15.86 -4.41
N GLU A 65 14.42 -15.91 -5.05
CA GLU A 65 14.01 -17.01 -5.94
C GLU A 65 15.13 -17.32 -6.96
N GLY A 66 15.62 -18.56 -6.95
CA GLY A 66 16.69 -19.03 -7.84
C GLY A 66 18.12 -18.90 -7.32
N PHE A 67 18.32 -18.25 -6.17
CA PHE A 67 19.60 -18.19 -5.44
C PHE A 67 19.62 -19.08 -4.18
N GLU A 68 18.50 -19.75 -3.88
CA GLU A 68 18.34 -20.64 -2.74
C GLU A 68 19.06 -21.98 -3.01
N ASP A 69 19.99 -22.36 -2.13
CA ASP A 69 20.59 -23.70 -2.11
C ASP A 69 20.80 -24.16 -0.65
N ASP A 70 21.13 -25.44 -0.46
CA ASP A 70 21.30 -26.07 0.87
C ASP A 70 22.38 -25.39 1.74
N LEU A 71 23.24 -24.55 1.15
CA LEU A 71 24.35 -23.86 1.81
C LEU A 71 24.12 -22.35 1.96
N CYS A 72 23.10 -21.79 1.28
CA CYS A 72 22.81 -20.36 1.25
C CYS A 72 21.62 -20.02 2.16
N SER A 73 21.91 -19.70 3.42
CA SER A 73 20.90 -19.27 4.39
C SER A 73 20.50 -17.80 4.27
N PHE A 74 21.14 -17.04 3.36
CA PHE A 74 21.07 -15.57 3.26
C PHE A 74 21.26 -14.85 4.62
N ALA A 75 21.89 -15.52 5.60
CA ALA A 75 22.13 -14.95 6.92
C ALA A 75 23.22 -13.87 6.90
N ASP A 76 24.10 -13.91 5.89
CA ASP A 76 25.03 -12.83 5.58
C ASP A 76 24.37 -11.87 4.57
N PRO A 77 24.08 -10.62 4.95
CA PRO A 77 23.51 -9.62 4.04
C PRO A 77 24.38 -9.34 2.80
N ALA A 78 25.68 -9.64 2.84
CA ALA A 78 26.57 -9.44 1.69
C ALA A 78 26.24 -10.37 0.50
N VAL A 79 25.59 -11.50 0.78
CA VAL A 79 25.22 -12.50 -0.25
C VAL A 79 23.70 -12.61 -0.46
N ASP A 80 22.90 -11.84 0.27
CA ASP A 80 21.44 -11.83 0.11
C ASP A 80 21.01 -10.90 -1.03
N PRO A 81 20.41 -11.42 -2.13
CA PRO A 81 19.88 -10.58 -3.20
C PRO A 81 18.83 -9.57 -2.73
N ALA A 82 18.12 -9.88 -1.64
CA ALA A 82 17.13 -9.01 -1.03
C ALA A 82 17.72 -8.07 0.03
N ALA A 83 19.04 -8.10 0.25
CA ALA A 83 19.71 -7.17 1.14
C ALA A 83 19.34 -5.73 0.75
N ASN A 84 19.20 -4.89 1.77
CA ASN A 84 18.88 -3.47 1.64
C ASN A 84 17.48 -3.14 1.09
N PHE A 85 16.64 -4.11 0.75
CA PHE A 85 15.26 -3.85 0.33
C PHE A 85 14.31 -3.68 1.54
N PRO A 86 13.42 -2.66 1.53
CA PRO A 86 13.35 -1.51 0.61
C PRO A 86 14.20 -0.31 1.09
N GLY A 87 14.98 -0.46 2.18
CA GLY A 87 15.62 0.61 2.91
C GLY A 87 16.61 1.49 2.13
N LEU A 88 17.26 0.95 1.09
CA LEU A 88 18.18 1.70 0.23
C LEU A 88 17.59 2.17 -1.11
N LEU A 89 16.30 1.97 -1.33
CA LEU A 89 15.61 2.56 -2.48
C LEU A 89 15.42 4.07 -2.31
N HIS A 90 15.23 4.75 -3.43
CA HIS A 90 15.00 6.19 -3.45
C HIS A 90 13.77 6.56 -2.59
N ARG A 91 13.82 7.71 -1.91
CA ARG A 91 12.77 8.16 -0.98
C ARG A 91 11.37 8.20 -1.61
N VAL A 92 11.27 8.64 -2.85
CA VAL A 92 9.99 8.69 -3.59
C VAL A 92 9.37 7.30 -3.73
N THR A 93 10.19 6.27 -3.93
CA THR A 93 9.74 4.87 -4.00
C THR A 93 9.23 4.39 -2.65
N GLN A 94 9.96 4.71 -1.57
CA GLN A 94 9.55 4.39 -0.21
C GLN A 94 8.25 5.12 0.19
N GLN A 95 8.06 6.36 -0.27
CA GLN A 95 6.79 7.07 -0.14
C GLN A 95 5.67 6.34 -0.87
N GLY A 96 5.91 5.90 -2.12
CA GLY A 96 4.96 5.07 -2.87
C GLY A 96 4.49 3.86 -2.07
N TYR A 97 5.44 3.06 -1.58
CA TYR A 97 5.12 1.88 -0.76
C TYR A 97 4.38 2.22 0.54
N LEU A 98 4.74 3.34 1.19
CA LEU A 98 4.01 3.82 2.35
C LEU A 98 2.56 4.13 2.01
N GLY A 99 2.29 4.83 0.90
CA GLY A 99 0.93 5.13 0.45
C GLY A 99 0.09 3.88 0.18
N GLU A 100 0.65 2.91 -0.56
CA GLU A 100 0.01 1.62 -0.87
C GLU A 100 -0.36 0.88 0.43
N ALA A 101 0.60 0.74 1.34
CA ALA A 101 0.42 0.04 2.62
C ALA A 101 -0.53 0.77 3.58
N LEU A 102 -0.57 2.11 3.56
CA LEU A 102 -1.54 2.90 4.34
C LEU A 102 -2.97 2.66 3.87
N GLY A 103 -3.18 2.58 2.55
CA GLY A 103 -4.50 2.26 1.98
C GLY A 103 -5.00 0.89 2.47
N ALA A 104 -4.15 -0.14 2.36
CA ALA A 104 -4.43 -1.46 2.90
C ALA A 104 -4.68 -1.44 4.43
N LEU A 105 -3.82 -0.74 5.17
CA LEU A 105 -3.93 -0.59 6.63
C LEU A 105 -5.28 -0.02 7.03
N ALA A 106 -5.74 1.04 6.37
CA ALA A 106 -6.99 1.66 6.79
C ALA A 106 -8.20 0.78 6.56
N VAL A 107 -8.27 0.10 5.42
CA VAL A 107 -9.44 -0.72 5.09
C VAL A 107 -9.50 -1.97 5.98
N GLU A 108 -8.35 -2.53 6.33
CA GLU A 108 -8.24 -3.70 7.23
C GLU A 108 -8.60 -3.39 8.69
N HIS A 109 -8.48 -2.14 9.14
CA HIS A 109 -8.65 -1.79 10.57
C HIS A 109 -9.87 -0.91 10.84
N TRP A 110 -10.16 0.06 9.97
CA TRP A 110 -11.29 0.96 10.14
C TRP A 110 -12.43 0.67 9.15
N GLY A 111 -12.23 -0.25 8.21
CA GLY A 111 -13.23 -0.56 7.21
C GLY A 111 -13.40 0.50 6.12
N ALA A 112 -14.25 0.20 5.16
CA ALA A 112 -14.55 1.02 4.00
C ALA A 112 -15.96 0.70 3.46
N GLY A 113 -16.66 1.70 2.90
CA GLY A 113 -17.94 1.48 2.23
C GLY A 113 -19.05 0.88 3.12
N GLY A 114 -18.97 1.08 4.45
CA GLY A 114 -19.92 0.52 5.42
C GLY A 114 -19.56 -0.87 5.96
N HIS A 115 -18.43 -1.45 5.53
CA HIS A 115 -17.98 -2.79 5.93
C HIS A 115 -16.64 -2.74 6.67
N ASN A 116 -16.43 -3.69 7.60
CA ASN A 116 -15.26 -3.72 8.51
C ASN A 116 -14.44 -5.02 8.43
N ASP A 117 -14.77 -5.90 7.49
CA ASP A 117 -14.24 -7.25 7.28
C ASP A 117 -13.39 -7.35 6.00
N TRP A 118 -12.88 -6.22 5.52
CA TRP A 118 -11.98 -6.16 4.36
C TRP A 118 -10.65 -6.85 4.66
N GLN A 119 -10.15 -7.61 3.67
CA GLN A 119 -8.89 -8.33 3.76
C GLN A 119 -8.03 -8.03 2.53
N VAL A 120 -6.75 -7.72 2.75
CA VAL A 120 -5.75 -7.57 1.67
C VAL A 120 -4.82 -8.78 1.71
N PRO A 121 -4.97 -9.77 0.81
CA PRO A 121 -4.24 -11.03 0.91
C PRO A 121 -2.73 -10.85 0.76
N ALA A 122 -2.28 -9.94 -0.11
CA ALA A 122 -0.87 -9.62 -0.30
C ALA A 122 -0.71 -8.19 -0.87
N MET A 123 0.44 -7.57 -0.64
CA MET A 123 0.84 -6.36 -1.38
C MET A 123 1.52 -6.75 -2.70
N LEU A 124 1.42 -5.87 -3.70
CA LEU A 124 1.89 -6.13 -5.07
C LEU A 124 3.34 -5.67 -5.33
N PHE A 125 4.12 -5.43 -4.27
CA PHE A 125 5.46 -4.85 -4.38
C PHE A 125 6.44 -5.68 -5.21
N ARG A 126 6.27 -7.01 -5.30
CA ARG A 126 7.12 -7.86 -6.15
C ARG A 126 7.06 -7.49 -7.64
N PHE A 127 5.99 -6.81 -8.07
CA PHE A 127 5.79 -6.41 -9.47
C PHE A 127 6.41 -5.05 -9.80
N HIS A 128 7.11 -4.42 -8.86
CA HIS A 128 7.90 -3.22 -9.12
C HIS A 128 9.26 -3.57 -9.77
N SER A 129 9.23 -4.25 -10.92
CA SER A 129 10.42 -4.87 -11.53
C SER A 129 11.57 -3.89 -11.79
N ALA A 130 11.25 -2.63 -12.14
CA ALA A 130 12.26 -1.59 -12.36
C ALA A 130 13.08 -1.31 -11.08
N GLU A 131 12.43 -1.27 -9.92
CA GLU A 131 13.12 -1.08 -8.63
C GLU A 131 13.84 -2.34 -8.18
N LEU A 132 13.26 -3.52 -8.39
CA LEU A 132 13.92 -4.78 -8.04
C LEU A 132 15.22 -4.98 -8.83
N GLN A 133 15.23 -4.62 -10.12
CA GLN A 133 16.45 -4.61 -10.94
C GLN A 133 17.44 -3.54 -10.48
N HIS A 134 16.95 -2.37 -10.10
CA HIS A 134 17.80 -1.29 -9.61
C HIS A 134 18.50 -1.65 -8.30
N LEU A 135 17.81 -2.35 -7.38
CA LEU A 135 18.36 -2.86 -6.14
C LEU A 135 19.60 -3.73 -6.37
N ALA A 136 19.61 -4.58 -7.40
CA ALA A 136 20.78 -5.40 -7.72
C ALA A 136 22.01 -4.52 -8.05
N SER A 137 21.80 -3.40 -8.77
CA SER A 137 22.88 -2.42 -9.01
C SER A 137 23.31 -1.69 -7.74
N ILE A 138 22.39 -1.42 -6.81
CA ILE A 138 22.72 -0.80 -5.52
C ILE A 138 23.60 -1.75 -4.71
N ASN A 139 23.20 -3.02 -4.61
CA ASN A 139 23.93 -4.05 -3.87
C ASN A 139 25.34 -4.29 -4.45
N ASP A 140 25.51 -4.34 -5.78
CA ASP A 140 26.84 -4.44 -6.42
C ASP A 140 27.74 -3.23 -6.10
N ARG A 141 27.20 -2.00 -6.13
CA ARG A 141 27.95 -0.79 -5.77
C ARG A 141 28.43 -0.83 -4.33
N ILE A 142 27.55 -1.22 -3.41
CA ILE A 142 27.88 -1.34 -1.98
C ILE A 142 28.95 -2.39 -1.76
N ALA A 143 28.81 -3.57 -2.37
CA ALA A 143 29.80 -4.64 -2.28
C ALA A 143 31.19 -4.23 -2.78
N ARG A 144 31.25 -3.32 -3.76
CA ARG A 144 32.49 -2.76 -4.31
C ARG A 144 33.00 -1.52 -3.56
N GLY A 145 32.32 -1.07 -2.51
CA GLY A 145 32.67 0.15 -1.77
C GLY A 145 32.50 1.44 -2.57
N VAL A 146 31.65 1.44 -3.61
CA VAL A 146 31.35 2.63 -4.41
C VAL A 146 30.44 3.55 -3.62
N PRO A 147 30.76 4.85 -3.46
CA PRO A 147 29.87 5.80 -2.80
C PRO A 147 28.48 5.80 -3.43
N PHE A 148 27.47 5.71 -2.58
CA PHE A 148 26.07 5.64 -2.99
C PHE A 148 25.24 6.63 -2.17
N ASN A 149 24.38 7.38 -2.86
CA ASN A 149 23.40 8.26 -2.24
C ASN A 149 22.02 7.94 -2.81
N GLN A 150 21.22 7.19 -2.06
CA GLN A 150 19.88 6.77 -2.46
C GLN A 150 18.91 7.91 -2.76
N ASP A 151 19.13 9.11 -2.22
CA ASP A 151 18.24 10.26 -2.43
C ASP A 151 18.69 11.15 -3.61
N ALA A 152 19.69 10.70 -4.38
CA ALA A 152 20.12 11.39 -5.60
C ALA A 152 19.13 11.16 -6.75
N THR A 153 18.84 12.22 -7.53
CA THR A 153 17.91 12.17 -8.68
C THR A 153 18.15 11.00 -9.64
N PRO A 154 19.40 10.60 -9.98
CA PRO A 154 19.64 9.44 -10.84
C PRO A 154 19.21 8.09 -10.25
N GLU A 155 18.96 7.99 -8.95
CA GLU A 155 18.50 6.75 -8.30
C GLU A 155 16.96 6.63 -8.31
N MET A 156 16.24 7.70 -8.69
CA MET A 156 14.77 7.68 -8.76
C MET A 156 14.26 6.89 -9.97
N ARG A 157 13.51 5.80 -9.74
CA ARG A 157 12.84 5.03 -10.79
C ARG A 157 11.36 5.44 -10.94
N PRO A 158 10.73 5.18 -12.10
CA PRO A 158 9.29 5.31 -12.22
C PRO A 158 8.59 4.36 -11.23
N GLY A 159 7.44 4.79 -10.70
CA GLY A 159 6.62 3.92 -9.86
C GLY A 159 6.04 2.73 -10.61
N ARG A 160 5.53 1.75 -9.86
CA ARG A 160 4.87 0.58 -10.41
C ARG A 160 3.63 0.98 -11.21
N THR A 161 3.36 0.24 -12.28
CA THR A 161 2.13 0.36 -13.07
C THR A 161 1.09 -0.64 -12.59
N GLY A 162 -0.19 -0.29 -12.75
CA GLY A 162 -1.32 -1.11 -12.28
C GLY A 162 -1.86 -0.58 -10.96
N ASP A 163 -2.63 -1.42 -10.28
CA ASP A 163 -3.35 -1.06 -9.08
C ASP A 163 -2.47 -1.10 -7.84
N ASP A 164 -2.64 -0.11 -6.97
CA ASP A 164 -1.80 0.07 -5.79
C ASP A 164 -2.09 -0.99 -4.70
N ALA A 165 -3.37 -1.30 -4.44
CA ALA A 165 -3.76 -2.47 -3.64
C ALA A 165 -5.18 -2.95 -3.97
N LEU A 166 -5.48 -4.20 -3.61
CA LEU A 166 -6.82 -4.77 -3.70
C LEU A 166 -7.22 -5.36 -2.34
N ALA A 167 -8.41 -4.99 -1.87
CA ALA A 167 -9.03 -5.61 -0.70
C ALA A 167 -10.31 -6.33 -1.09
N PHE A 168 -10.64 -7.37 -0.35
CA PHE A 168 -11.77 -8.24 -0.63
C PHE A 168 -12.57 -8.50 0.63
N ARG A 169 -13.88 -8.68 0.44
CA ARG A 169 -14.74 -9.35 1.42
C ARG A 169 -15.01 -10.74 0.90
N MET A 170 -14.86 -11.72 1.78
CA MET A 170 -15.07 -13.13 1.48
C MET A 170 -15.97 -13.73 2.55
N ASP A 171 -16.99 -14.47 2.13
CA ASP A 171 -17.88 -15.17 3.05
C ASP A 171 -17.23 -16.44 3.63
N ASP A 172 -17.97 -17.11 4.51
CA ASP A 172 -17.52 -18.31 5.21
C ASP A 172 -17.31 -19.49 4.23
N GLU A 173 -18.08 -19.53 3.14
CA GLU A 173 -17.95 -20.49 2.04
C GLU A 173 -16.71 -20.24 1.16
N GLY A 174 -16.05 -19.10 1.31
CA GLY A 174 -14.84 -18.75 0.55
C GLY A 174 -15.13 -18.07 -0.78
N VAL A 175 -16.32 -17.52 -0.97
CA VAL A 175 -16.72 -16.75 -2.15
C VAL A 175 -16.47 -15.27 -1.88
N ILE A 176 -15.82 -14.60 -2.83
CA ILE A 176 -15.62 -13.15 -2.76
C ILE A 176 -16.95 -12.46 -3.08
N SER A 177 -17.44 -11.62 -2.17
CA SER A 177 -18.68 -10.86 -2.31
C SER A 177 -18.43 -9.43 -2.79
N ASP A 178 -17.31 -8.84 -2.39
CA ASP A 178 -16.98 -7.45 -2.68
C ASP A 178 -15.49 -7.29 -3.00
N VAL A 179 -15.19 -6.37 -3.91
CA VAL A 179 -13.84 -5.94 -4.26
C VAL A 179 -13.70 -4.45 -4.01
N LEU A 180 -12.63 -4.06 -3.34
CA LEU A 180 -12.21 -2.67 -3.17
C LEU A 180 -10.91 -2.44 -3.92
N VAL A 181 -10.96 -1.57 -4.93
CA VAL A 181 -9.78 -1.15 -5.68
C VAL A 181 -9.17 0.08 -5.02
N ILE A 182 -7.89 0.03 -4.67
CA ILE A 182 -7.19 1.11 -3.99
C ILE A 182 -6.15 1.70 -4.95
N GLU A 183 -6.25 3.00 -5.20
CA GLU A 183 -5.20 3.81 -5.82
C GLU A 183 -4.59 4.72 -4.75
N ALA A 184 -3.28 4.64 -4.56
CA ALA A 184 -2.55 5.31 -3.52
C ALA A 184 -1.55 6.33 -4.06
N LYS A 185 -1.41 7.45 -3.36
CA LYS A 185 -0.42 8.48 -3.65
C LYS A 185 0.16 8.97 -2.34
N CYS A 186 1.48 9.12 -2.28
CA CYS A 186 2.15 9.65 -1.11
C CYS A 186 3.19 10.67 -1.53
N LEU A 187 3.04 11.93 -1.12
CA LEU A 187 3.87 13.03 -1.60
C LEU A 187 4.35 13.93 -0.46
N GLY A 188 5.60 14.40 -0.54
CA GLY A 188 6.12 15.39 0.41
C GLY A 188 5.35 16.72 0.42
N ALA A 189 4.77 17.11 -0.72
CA ALA A 189 3.94 18.30 -0.84
C ALA A 189 2.68 17.98 -1.65
N ASN A 190 1.59 18.70 -1.36
CA ASN A 190 0.33 18.46 -2.05
C ASN A 190 0.43 18.74 -3.56
N ASN A 191 -0.16 17.86 -4.37
CA ASN A 191 -0.36 18.08 -5.79
C ASN A 191 -1.80 17.68 -6.19
N ASN A 192 -2.63 18.67 -6.52
CA ASN A 192 -4.02 18.44 -6.94
C ASN A 192 -4.10 17.65 -8.26
N GLY A 193 -3.11 17.80 -9.15
CA GLY A 193 -3.04 17.00 -10.38
C GLY A 193 -2.89 15.52 -10.07
N THR A 194 -2.05 15.18 -9.09
CA THR A 194 -1.87 13.79 -8.65
C THR A 194 -3.12 13.21 -7.99
N ILE A 195 -3.88 14.01 -7.24
CA ILE A 195 -5.20 13.60 -6.73
C ILE A 195 -6.16 13.32 -7.90
N ALA A 196 -6.19 14.19 -8.91
CA ALA A 196 -7.03 14.02 -10.09
C ALA A 196 -6.68 12.75 -10.88
N GLU A 197 -5.38 12.50 -11.10
CA GLU A 197 -4.85 11.29 -11.75
C GLU A 197 -5.26 10.02 -11.02
N ALA A 198 -5.23 10.01 -9.68
CA ALA A 198 -5.65 8.85 -8.90
C ALA A 198 -7.14 8.50 -9.13
N HIS A 199 -8.00 9.52 -9.13
CA HIS A 199 -9.43 9.35 -9.43
C HIS A 199 -9.70 8.93 -10.88
N GLU A 200 -8.91 9.46 -11.83
CA GLU A 200 -8.99 9.08 -13.25
C GLU A 200 -8.62 7.60 -13.44
N LYS A 201 -7.53 7.14 -12.83
CA LYS A 201 -7.10 5.74 -12.91
C LYS A 201 -8.15 4.77 -12.37
N LEU A 202 -8.74 5.09 -11.21
CA LEU A 202 -9.83 4.30 -10.63
C LEU A 202 -11.04 4.19 -11.57
N SER A 203 -11.21 5.13 -12.50
CA SER A 203 -12.28 5.09 -13.49
C SER A 203 -12.11 4.01 -14.58
N THR A 204 -11.16 3.09 -14.40
CA THR A 204 -10.98 1.93 -15.27
C THR A 204 -11.87 0.75 -14.81
N PRO A 205 -12.58 0.04 -15.72
CA PRO A 205 -13.38 -1.15 -15.37
C PRO A 205 -12.55 -2.32 -14.80
N LEU A 206 -13.11 -3.08 -13.85
CA LEU A 206 -12.44 -4.22 -13.17
C LEU A 206 -11.88 -5.28 -14.11
N LEU A 207 -12.54 -5.56 -15.23
CA LEU A 207 -12.07 -6.57 -16.18
C LEU A 207 -10.65 -6.29 -16.72
N LYS A 208 -10.19 -5.03 -16.64
CA LYS A 208 -8.86 -4.60 -17.08
C LYS A 208 -7.82 -4.54 -15.97
N ASN A 209 -8.18 -4.94 -14.75
CA ASN A 209 -7.36 -4.81 -13.57
C ASN A 209 -6.31 -5.94 -13.50
N SER A 210 -5.02 -5.59 -13.57
CA SER A 210 -3.92 -6.56 -13.54
C SER A 210 -3.70 -7.16 -12.15
N GLY A 211 -4.17 -6.50 -11.09
CA GLY A 211 -3.94 -6.87 -9.69
C GLY A 211 -4.50 -8.25 -9.34
N PHE A 212 -5.61 -8.69 -9.96
CA PHE A 212 -6.15 -10.04 -9.75
C PHE A 212 -5.18 -11.13 -10.19
N ARG A 213 -4.64 -11.00 -11.42
CA ARG A 213 -3.66 -11.95 -11.97
C ARG A 213 -2.39 -11.94 -11.12
N GLU A 214 -1.95 -10.75 -10.71
CA GLU A 214 -0.78 -10.54 -9.87
C GLU A 214 -0.94 -11.21 -8.49
N LEU A 215 -2.09 -11.06 -7.83
CA LEU A 215 -2.40 -11.75 -6.58
C LEU A 215 -2.46 -13.28 -6.75
N ILE A 216 -3.11 -13.78 -7.82
CA ILE A 216 -3.14 -15.22 -8.12
C ILE A 216 -1.72 -15.76 -8.25
N ASN A 217 -0.84 -15.04 -8.96
CA ASN A 217 0.56 -15.42 -9.13
C ASN A 217 1.33 -15.42 -7.81
N ILE A 218 1.10 -14.43 -6.93
CA ILE A 218 1.69 -14.42 -5.59
C ILE A 218 1.24 -15.66 -4.81
N LEU A 219 -0.07 -15.91 -4.74
CA LEU A 219 -0.64 -16.97 -3.91
C LEU A 219 -0.25 -18.37 -4.38
N ASP A 220 -0.03 -18.56 -5.69
CA ASP A 220 0.49 -19.81 -6.28
C ASP A 220 1.88 -20.20 -5.74
N LYS A 221 2.66 -19.24 -5.22
CA LYS A 221 4.01 -19.47 -4.67
C LYS A 221 4.02 -19.96 -3.22
N TYR A 222 2.86 -20.18 -2.61
CA TYR A 222 2.74 -20.55 -1.21
C TYR A 222 1.88 -21.79 -1.02
N ASP A 223 2.48 -22.83 -0.45
CA ASP A 223 1.81 -24.09 -0.14
C ASP A 223 1.20 -24.05 1.26
N THR A 224 0.27 -23.11 1.48
CA THR A 224 -0.54 -23.05 2.70
C THR A 224 -2.00 -23.17 2.35
N GLY A 225 -2.80 -23.83 3.20
CA GLY A 225 -4.24 -23.98 2.96
C GLY A 225 -4.96 -22.63 2.79
N GLU A 226 -4.48 -21.60 3.49
CA GLU A 226 -5.01 -20.24 3.37
C GLU A 226 -4.68 -19.62 1.99
N ALA A 227 -3.46 -19.79 1.48
CA ALA A 227 -3.07 -19.32 0.15
C ALA A 227 -3.86 -20.04 -0.95
N GLN A 228 -4.05 -21.35 -0.80
CA GLN A 228 -4.88 -22.15 -1.70
C GLN A 228 -6.35 -21.69 -1.67
N LYS A 229 -6.92 -21.39 -0.49
CA LYS A 229 -8.30 -20.84 -0.36
C LYS A 229 -8.44 -19.53 -1.12
N TRP A 230 -7.55 -18.56 -0.87
CA TRP A 230 -7.57 -17.27 -1.56
C TRP A 230 -7.38 -17.39 -3.07
N ARG A 231 -6.45 -18.26 -3.50
CA ARG A 231 -6.20 -18.50 -4.92
C ARG A 231 -7.43 -19.10 -5.61
N ALA A 232 -8.10 -20.06 -4.97
CA ALA A 232 -9.32 -20.65 -5.49
C ALA A 232 -10.44 -19.61 -5.63
N ALA A 233 -10.65 -18.77 -4.60
CA ALA A 233 -11.64 -17.71 -4.60
C ALA A 233 -11.38 -16.67 -5.73
N LEU A 234 -10.13 -16.23 -5.89
CA LEU A 234 -9.75 -15.29 -6.95
C LEU A 234 -9.87 -15.89 -8.35
N LEU A 235 -9.53 -17.17 -8.52
CA LEU A 235 -9.70 -17.87 -9.80
C LEU A 235 -11.17 -18.00 -10.18
N GLU A 236 -12.04 -18.28 -9.21
CA GLU A 236 -13.48 -18.35 -9.46
C GLU A 236 -14.05 -16.99 -9.83
N LEU A 237 -13.67 -15.95 -9.09
CA LEU A 237 -14.04 -14.58 -9.40
C LEU A 237 -13.57 -14.15 -10.81
N TRP A 238 -12.35 -14.52 -11.19
CA TRP A 238 -11.82 -14.26 -12.53
C TRP A 238 -12.64 -14.99 -13.63
N ARG A 239 -12.98 -16.26 -13.41
CA ARG A 239 -13.77 -17.07 -14.35
C ARG A 239 -15.20 -16.57 -14.50
N SER A 240 -15.80 -16.04 -13.43
CA SER A 240 -17.15 -15.45 -13.48
C SER A 240 -17.18 -14.08 -14.18
N GLY A 241 -16.03 -13.55 -14.58
CA GLY A 241 -15.92 -12.24 -15.22
C GLY A 241 -16.27 -11.08 -14.28
N HIS A 242 -16.14 -11.28 -12.96
CA HIS A 242 -16.51 -10.31 -11.92
C HIS A 242 -18.00 -9.95 -11.88
N MET A 243 -18.89 -10.77 -12.47
CA MET A 243 -20.32 -10.43 -12.57
C MET A 243 -21.09 -10.52 -11.25
N THR A 244 -20.55 -11.24 -10.27
CA THR A 244 -21.24 -11.57 -9.02
C THR A 244 -20.80 -10.73 -7.83
N VAL A 245 -19.87 -9.77 -8.02
CA VAL A 245 -19.28 -8.99 -6.94
C VAL A 245 -19.72 -7.54 -6.97
N SER A 246 -19.88 -6.95 -5.79
CA SER A 246 -19.96 -5.50 -5.65
C SER A 246 -18.56 -4.90 -5.78
N ARG A 247 -18.46 -3.77 -6.46
CA ARG A 247 -17.22 -3.00 -6.54
C ARG A 247 -17.31 -1.76 -5.67
N TYR A 248 -16.21 -1.48 -4.99
CA TYR A 248 -15.90 -0.25 -4.30
C TYR A 248 -14.57 0.29 -4.83
N ASP A 249 -14.39 1.60 -4.77
CA ASP A 249 -13.14 2.25 -5.15
C ASP A 249 -12.62 3.10 -4.00
N CYS A 250 -11.29 3.25 -3.92
CA CYS A 250 -10.63 3.96 -2.84
C CYS A 250 -9.45 4.78 -3.34
N VAL A 251 -9.40 6.05 -2.97
CA VAL A 251 -8.21 6.90 -3.11
C VAL A 251 -7.53 7.03 -1.76
N SER A 252 -6.29 6.56 -1.65
CA SER A 252 -5.42 6.76 -0.50
C SER A 252 -4.40 7.87 -0.76
N TYR A 253 -4.45 8.95 0.00
CA TYR A 253 -3.59 10.12 -0.19
C TYR A 253 -2.80 10.45 1.08
N GLY A 254 -1.53 10.06 1.10
CA GLY A 254 -0.56 10.50 2.10
C GLY A 254 0.13 11.79 1.67
N VAL A 255 0.26 12.76 2.56
CA VAL A 255 0.89 14.03 2.22
C VAL A 255 1.68 14.64 3.38
N GLY A 256 2.86 15.15 3.06
CA GLY A 256 3.78 15.83 3.99
C GLY A 256 3.35 17.25 4.39
N ALA A 257 2.07 17.59 4.24
CA ALA A 257 1.57 18.95 4.44
C ALA A 257 0.08 18.98 4.79
N GLN A 258 -0.30 19.97 5.60
CA GLN A 258 -1.70 20.30 5.87
C GLN A 258 -2.15 21.49 5.01
N PRO A 259 -3.43 21.58 4.62
CA PRO A 259 -3.94 22.77 3.96
C PRO A 259 -3.77 24.01 4.84
N LYS A 260 -3.12 25.04 4.31
CA LYS A 260 -2.89 26.30 5.06
C LYS A 260 -3.99 27.33 4.85
N ARG A 261 -4.71 27.26 3.71
CA ARG A 261 -5.73 28.23 3.31
C ARG A 261 -6.87 27.58 2.50
N PRO A 262 -8.13 28.01 2.71
CA PRO A 262 -8.58 28.85 3.82
C PRO A 262 -8.32 28.15 5.17
N LYS A 263 -8.27 28.89 6.29
CA LYS A 263 -7.99 28.32 7.62
C LYS A 263 -9.01 27.25 8.05
N THR A 264 -10.19 27.24 7.44
CA THR A 264 -11.27 26.28 7.67
C THR A 264 -11.11 24.99 6.87
N ARG A 265 -10.12 24.91 5.96
CA ARG A 265 -9.89 23.72 5.15
C ARG A 265 -9.04 22.73 5.93
N GLU A 266 -9.65 21.64 6.36
CA GLU A 266 -8.95 20.56 7.07
C GLU A 266 -8.28 19.55 6.12
N SER A 267 -8.84 19.36 4.91
CA SER A 267 -8.49 18.27 3.97
C SER A 267 -8.07 18.78 2.59
N TRP A 268 -7.19 18.06 1.90
CA TRP A 268 -6.86 18.32 0.50
C TRP A 268 -7.91 17.76 -0.46
N MET A 269 -8.48 16.60 -0.16
CA MET A 269 -9.66 16.09 -0.86
C MET A 269 -10.94 16.78 -0.34
N ASP A 270 -11.92 16.98 -1.21
CA ASP A 270 -13.21 17.57 -0.84
C ASP A 270 -14.01 16.53 -0.01
N PRO A 271 -14.44 16.83 1.23
CA PRO A 271 -15.20 15.88 2.04
C PRO A 271 -16.65 15.68 1.61
N LEU A 272 -17.21 16.58 0.79
CA LEU A 272 -18.63 16.59 0.46
C LEU A 272 -18.96 15.92 -0.87
N LYS A 273 -17.99 15.82 -1.78
CA LYS A 273 -18.19 15.30 -3.13
C LYS A 273 -16.93 14.61 -3.66
N SER A 274 -17.14 13.60 -4.51
CA SER A 274 -16.06 12.96 -5.26
C SER A 274 -15.40 13.92 -6.25
N HIS A 275 -14.14 13.66 -6.57
CA HIS A 275 -13.42 14.44 -7.58
C HIS A 275 -14.06 14.26 -8.97
N SER A 276 -14.13 15.33 -9.77
CA SER A 276 -14.77 15.28 -11.10
C SER A 276 -14.07 14.35 -12.11
N SER A 277 -12.82 13.96 -11.84
CA SER A 277 -12.09 12.97 -12.65
C SER A 277 -12.53 11.54 -12.39
N TYR A 278 -13.25 11.27 -11.30
CA TYR A 278 -13.85 9.96 -11.06
C TYR A 278 -15.19 9.90 -11.82
N THR A 279 -15.26 9.02 -12.81
CA THR A 279 -16.39 8.96 -13.76
C THR A 279 -17.25 7.70 -13.60
N LEU A 280 -16.79 6.74 -12.81
CA LEU A 280 -17.60 5.59 -12.42
C LEU A 280 -18.59 5.99 -11.32
N LYS A 281 -19.54 5.08 -11.04
CA LYS A 281 -20.63 5.30 -10.07
C LYS A 281 -20.66 4.22 -8.98
N TYR A 282 -19.48 3.72 -8.62
CA TYR A 282 -19.34 2.82 -7.48
C TYR A 282 -19.15 3.63 -6.21
N PRO A 283 -19.46 3.07 -5.03
CA PRO A 283 -19.13 3.73 -3.77
C PRO A 283 -17.63 4.03 -3.70
N LEU A 284 -17.30 5.30 -3.44
CA LEU A 284 -15.94 5.82 -3.41
C LEU A 284 -15.54 6.17 -1.97
N VAL A 285 -14.35 5.74 -1.56
CA VAL A 285 -13.77 6.07 -0.26
C VAL A 285 -12.49 6.88 -0.45
N GLY A 286 -12.46 8.08 0.10
CA GLY A 286 -11.24 8.85 0.27
C GLY A 286 -10.60 8.55 1.63
N LEU A 287 -9.29 8.32 1.61
CA LEU A 287 -8.45 8.18 2.80
C LEU A 287 -7.34 9.22 2.70
N GLU A 288 -7.29 10.19 3.61
CA GLU A 288 -6.24 11.21 3.64
C GLU A 288 -5.39 11.07 4.91
N TYR A 289 -4.07 11.11 4.76
CA TYR A 289 -3.10 11.07 5.85
C TYR A 289 -2.19 12.29 5.76
N GLN A 290 -2.17 13.08 6.83
CA GLN A 290 -1.35 14.28 6.92
C GLN A 290 -0.19 14.06 7.89
N PHE A 291 1.02 14.04 7.34
CA PHE A 291 2.27 13.89 8.08
C PHE A 291 3.01 15.22 8.10
N LEU A 292 3.33 15.77 9.28
CA LEU A 292 4.10 17.02 9.36
C LEU A 292 5.56 16.83 8.92
N ASP A 293 6.12 15.65 9.20
CA ASP A 293 7.45 15.23 8.74
C ASP A 293 7.37 13.86 8.06
N LEU A 294 6.84 13.85 6.84
CA LEU A 294 6.74 12.62 6.03
C LEU A 294 8.12 11.98 5.78
N ALA A 295 9.17 12.80 5.62
CA ALA A 295 10.52 12.28 5.41
C ALA A 295 11.01 11.51 6.64
N GLY A 296 10.77 12.04 7.84
CA GLY A 296 11.03 11.36 9.09
C GLY A 296 10.15 10.12 9.29
N VAL A 297 8.89 10.07 8.80
CA VAL A 297 8.08 8.83 8.84
C VAL A 297 8.77 7.73 8.04
N VAL A 298 9.10 8.06 6.79
CA VAL A 298 9.75 7.15 5.82
C VAL A 298 11.08 6.66 6.38
N ASP A 299 11.90 7.55 6.94
CA ASP A 299 13.19 7.18 7.54
C ASP A 299 13.01 6.25 8.75
N SER A 300 12.00 6.51 9.60
CA SER A 300 11.72 5.65 10.77
C SER A 300 11.16 4.28 10.42
N ILE A 301 10.39 4.15 9.33
CA ILE A 301 9.79 2.87 8.91
C ILE A 301 10.77 2.04 8.09
N PHE A 302 11.44 2.64 7.10
CA PHE A 302 12.21 1.86 6.11
C PHE A 302 13.72 1.92 6.30
N ARG A 303 14.25 2.93 7.01
CA ARG A 303 15.70 3.18 7.10
C ARG A 303 16.28 2.99 8.50
N GLY A 304 15.45 2.61 9.48
CA GLY A 304 15.88 2.36 10.86
C GLY A 304 16.43 3.60 11.58
N LYS A 305 16.02 4.81 11.18
CA LYS A 305 16.45 6.08 11.79
C LYS A 305 15.46 6.61 12.82
#